data_AF-A0A7L3IFP9-F1
#
_entry.id   AF-A0A7L3IFP9-F1
#
_cell.length_a   1.000
_cell.length_b   1.000
_cell.length_c   1.000
_cell.angle_alpha   90.00
_cell.angle_beta   90.00
_cell.angle_gamma   90.00
#
_symmetry.space_group_name_H-M   'P 1'
#
loop_
_entity.id
_entity.type
_entity.pdbx_description
1 polymer ?
#
loop_
_entity_poly.entity_id
_entity_poly.type
_entity_poly.pdbx_seq_one_letter_code
_entity_poly.pdbx_strand_id
1 'polypeptide(L)'
;KNNGMIGNIYSMGLALQALEATSKFYAPRKWDCAQAFSVVYAHDYQQPMAIAQVLPALVGRSYLDAAGLDCAATKDMSPNRQCPPCPSLPHTGSIQVHYSITNTLQGKHFSYSTSVTVPSGSTLLQVMEEAAEENPEIF
;
A
#
# COMPACT_ATOMS: atom_id res chain seq x y z
N LYS A 1 -16.45 -4.69 -9.68
CA LYS A 1 -15.97 -3.74 -8.65
C LYS A 1 -16.57 -2.38 -9.00
N ASN A 2 -17.62 -1.97 -8.29
CA ASN A 2 -18.43 -0.80 -8.66
C ASN A 2 -17.98 0.49 -7.95
N ASN A 3 -16.77 0.49 -7.38
CA ASN A 3 -16.24 1.60 -6.59
C ASN A 3 -15.13 2.38 -7.31
N GLY A 4 -14.89 2.17 -8.60
CA GLY A 4 -13.81 2.83 -9.34
C GLY A 4 -12.42 2.21 -9.17
N MET A 5 -12.28 1.14 -8.38
CA MET A 5 -10.98 0.49 -8.13
C MET A 5 -10.57 -0.48 -9.24
N ILE A 6 -9.33 -0.34 -9.71
CA ILE A 6 -8.67 -1.18 -10.71
C ILE A 6 -7.54 -1.96 -10.01
N GLY A 7 -7.71 -3.28 -9.89
CA GLY A 7 -6.85 -4.09 -9.04
C GLY A 7 -7.14 -3.83 -7.56
N ASN A 8 -6.16 -3.32 -6.80
CA ASN A 8 -6.26 -2.92 -5.39
C ASN A 8 -5.77 -1.47 -5.19
N ILE A 9 -5.87 -0.94 -3.97
CA ILE A 9 -5.50 0.46 -3.67
C ILE A 9 -4.03 0.81 -3.99
N TYR A 10 -3.12 -0.17 -3.89
CA TYR A 10 -1.71 0.01 -4.16
C TYR A 10 -1.37 -0.09 -5.66
N SER A 11 -2.22 -0.73 -6.48
CA SER A 11 -2.05 -0.73 -7.94
C SER A 11 -2.70 0.47 -8.63
N MET A 12 -3.58 1.20 -7.94
CA MET A 12 -4.36 2.30 -8.53
C MET A 12 -3.49 3.41 -9.12
N GLY A 13 -2.41 3.81 -8.43
CA GLY A 13 -1.53 4.89 -8.89
C GLY A 13 -0.95 4.63 -10.29
N LEU A 14 -0.50 3.40 -10.54
CA LEU A 14 0.00 2.99 -11.85
C LEU A 14 -1.13 2.79 -12.86
N ALA A 15 -2.29 2.28 -12.43
CA ALA A 15 -3.45 2.09 -13.30
C ALA A 15 -3.99 3.44 -13.84
N LEU A 16 -4.04 4.47 -12.99
CA LEU A 16 -4.44 5.83 -13.37
C LEU A 16 -3.52 6.36 -14.48
N GLN A 17 -2.20 6.34 -14.24
CA GLN A 17 -1.20 6.81 -15.22
C GLN A 17 -1.33 6.07 -16.57
N ALA A 18 -1.45 4.74 -16.52
CA ALA A 18 -1.54 3.92 -17.72
C ALA A 18 -2.81 4.24 -18.54
N LEU A 19 -3.97 4.34 -17.89
CA LEU A 19 -5.22 4.61 -18.57
C LEU A 19 -5.30 6.05 -19.10
N GLU A 20 -4.76 7.01 -18.39
CA GLU A 20 -4.69 8.39 -18.86
C GLU A 20 -3.84 8.49 -20.15
N ALA A 21 -2.69 7.82 -20.17
CA ALA A 21 -1.81 7.76 -21.35
C ALA A 21 -2.38 6.95 -22.53
N THR A 22 -3.32 6.04 -22.29
CA THR A 22 -3.85 5.10 -23.29
C THR A 22 -5.33 5.33 -23.62
N SER A 23 -5.84 6.55 -23.43
CA SER A 23 -7.25 6.93 -23.64
C SER A 23 -7.86 6.50 -24.98
N LYS A 24 -7.04 6.38 -26.03
CA LYS A 24 -7.45 5.95 -27.38
C LYS A 24 -7.84 4.47 -27.47
N PHE A 25 -7.43 3.63 -26.53
CA PHE A 25 -7.46 2.16 -26.68
C PHE A 25 -8.57 1.46 -25.90
N TYR A 26 -9.25 2.13 -24.97
CA TYR A 26 -10.34 1.50 -24.21
C TYR A 26 -11.75 1.88 -24.69
N ALA A 27 -11.87 2.67 -25.77
CA ALA A 27 -13.17 2.86 -26.43
C ALA A 27 -13.72 1.51 -26.94
N PRO A 28 -15.03 1.25 -26.83
CA PRO A 28 -16.11 2.14 -26.41
C PRO A 28 -16.35 2.17 -24.88
N ARG A 29 -15.59 1.38 -24.11
CA ARG A 29 -15.78 1.26 -22.66
C ARG A 29 -15.30 2.54 -21.97
N LYS A 30 -16.24 3.35 -21.49
CA LYS A 30 -15.92 4.55 -20.72
C LYS A 30 -15.34 4.15 -19.36
N TRP A 31 -14.22 4.76 -19.01
CA TRP A 31 -13.64 4.68 -17.68
C TRP A 31 -13.91 5.99 -16.95
N ASP A 32 -14.43 5.89 -15.72
CA ASP A 32 -14.66 7.03 -14.85
C ASP A 32 -13.38 7.36 -14.08
N CYS A 33 -12.57 8.25 -14.66
CA CYS A 33 -11.34 8.71 -14.03
C CYS A 33 -11.60 9.43 -12.70
N ALA A 34 -12.69 10.21 -12.59
CA ALA A 34 -13.01 10.95 -11.37
C ALA A 34 -13.34 9.99 -10.21
N GLN A 35 -14.11 8.92 -10.49
CA GLN A 35 -14.39 7.88 -9.50
C GLN A 35 -13.10 7.17 -9.05
N ALA A 36 -12.22 6.80 -9.99
CA ALA A 36 -10.94 6.15 -9.69
C ALA A 36 -9.99 7.08 -8.89
N PHE A 37 -9.94 8.37 -9.24
CA PHE A 37 -9.17 9.39 -8.54
C PHE A 37 -9.68 9.57 -7.10
N SER A 38 -11.00 9.59 -6.89
CA SER A 38 -11.58 9.71 -5.54
C SER A 38 -11.15 8.58 -4.60
N VAL A 39 -10.97 7.36 -5.13
CA VAL A 39 -10.51 6.21 -4.33
C VAL A 39 -9.09 6.41 -3.83
N VAL A 40 -8.18 6.88 -4.69
CA VAL A 40 -6.78 7.11 -4.28
C VAL A 40 -6.65 8.35 -3.40
N TYR A 41 -7.37 9.43 -3.72
CA TYR A 41 -7.29 10.67 -2.97
C TYR A 41 -7.76 10.51 -1.50
N ALA A 42 -8.76 9.65 -1.28
CA ALA A 42 -9.31 9.41 0.06
C ALA A 42 -8.51 8.41 0.91
N HIS A 43 -7.51 7.74 0.35
CA HIS A 43 -6.76 6.71 1.07
C HIS A 43 -5.57 7.31 1.83
N ASP A 44 -5.37 6.84 3.05
CA ASP A 44 -4.23 7.21 3.88
C ASP A 44 -3.03 6.29 3.60
N TYR A 45 -2.06 6.80 2.83
CA TYR A 45 -0.86 6.08 2.46
C TYR A 45 0.24 6.29 3.50
N GLN A 46 0.56 5.23 4.24
CA GLN A 46 1.64 5.26 5.24
C GLN A 46 2.99 4.73 4.68
N GLN A 47 2.94 3.96 3.59
CA GLN A 47 4.12 3.33 2.99
C GLN A 47 4.76 4.25 1.92
N PRO A 48 6.04 4.69 2.07
CA PRO A 48 6.67 5.62 1.14
C PRO A 48 6.67 5.16 -0.32
N MET A 49 6.82 3.84 -0.55
CA MET A 49 6.76 3.28 -1.89
C MET A 49 5.37 3.40 -2.51
N ALA A 50 4.32 3.20 -1.71
CA ALA A 50 2.94 3.37 -2.19
C ALA A 50 2.66 4.84 -2.53
N ILE A 51 3.16 5.78 -1.71
CA ILE A 51 3.10 7.22 -1.98
C ILE A 51 3.80 7.53 -3.31
N ALA A 52 5.02 7.03 -3.52
CA ALA A 52 5.80 7.29 -4.73
C ALA A 52 5.11 6.80 -6.00
N GLN A 53 4.35 5.69 -5.94
CA GLN A 53 3.62 5.15 -7.09
C GLN A 53 2.32 5.90 -7.40
N VAL A 54 1.66 6.47 -6.38
CA VAL A 54 0.39 7.18 -6.56
C VAL A 54 0.56 8.68 -6.79
N LEU A 55 1.63 9.27 -6.26
CA LEU A 55 1.88 10.71 -6.31
C LEU A 55 1.85 11.28 -7.73
N PRO A 56 2.49 10.67 -8.76
CA PRO A 56 2.41 11.20 -10.12
C PRO A 56 0.96 11.37 -10.59
N ALA A 57 0.12 10.35 -10.43
CA ALA A 57 -1.29 10.42 -10.81
C ALA A 57 -2.05 11.51 -10.03
N LEU A 58 -1.76 11.67 -8.73
CA LEU A 58 -2.39 12.70 -7.90
C LEU A 58 -2.07 14.13 -8.35
N VAL A 59 -0.91 14.34 -8.97
CA VAL A 59 -0.49 15.65 -9.51
C VAL A 59 -0.69 15.76 -11.02
N GLY A 60 -1.47 14.85 -11.63
CA GLY A 60 -1.78 14.86 -13.07
C GLY A 60 -0.55 14.59 -13.94
N ARG A 61 0.34 13.72 -13.49
CA ARG A 61 1.57 13.31 -14.17
C ARG A 61 1.64 11.79 -14.30
N SER A 62 2.48 11.36 -15.23
CA SER A 62 2.85 9.97 -15.44
C SER A 62 4.36 9.83 -15.52
N TYR A 63 4.87 8.60 -15.48
CA TYR A 63 6.29 8.36 -15.76
C TYR A 63 6.71 8.75 -17.18
N LEU A 64 5.79 8.92 -18.13
CA LEU A 64 6.12 9.43 -19.46
C LEU A 64 6.55 10.91 -19.43
N ASP A 65 6.13 11.67 -18.40
CA ASP A 65 6.52 13.06 -18.22
C ASP A 65 7.94 13.23 -17.67
N ALA A 66 8.57 12.15 -17.19
CA ALA A 66 9.88 12.21 -16.54
C ALA A 66 10.99 12.76 -17.45
N ALA A 67 10.92 12.48 -18.75
CA ALA A 67 11.89 12.98 -19.73
C ALA A 67 11.80 14.50 -19.96
N GLY A 68 10.66 15.13 -19.63
CA GLY A 68 10.41 16.55 -19.80
C GLY A 68 10.60 17.38 -18.53
N LEU A 69 11.23 16.82 -17.49
CA LEU A 69 11.34 17.48 -16.19
C LEU A 69 12.32 18.66 -16.25
N ASP A 70 11.85 19.86 -15.91
CA ASP A 70 12.70 21.03 -15.72
C ASP A 70 13.22 21.09 -14.27
N CYS A 71 14.48 20.66 -14.10
CA CYS A 71 15.17 20.69 -12.81
C CYS A 71 15.56 22.10 -12.36
N ALA A 72 15.52 23.12 -13.23
CA ALA A 72 15.81 24.50 -12.82
C ALA A 72 14.60 25.14 -12.11
N ALA A 73 13.38 24.73 -12.47
CA ALA A 73 12.13 25.21 -11.87
C ALA A 73 11.91 24.74 -10.41
N THR A 74 12.71 23.81 -9.90
CA THR A 74 12.58 23.25 -8.53
C THR A 74 13.48 23.94 -7.49
N LYS A 75 14.27 24.95 -7.89
CA LYS A 75 15.24 25.64 -7.01
C LYS A 75 14.62 26.35 -5.80
N ASP A 76 13.33 26.69 -5.86
CA ASP A 76 12.61 27.36 -4.77
C ASP A 76 11.86 26.40 -3.82
N MET A 77 11.96 25.07 -4.03
CA MET A 77 11.38 24.10 -3.10
C MET A 77 12.26 23.97 -1.85
N SER A 78 11.89 24.70 -0.80
CA SER A 78 12.52 24.56 0.51
C SER A 78 12.11 23.23 1.16
N PRO A 79 13.05 22.35 1.56
CA PRO A 79 12.74 21.06 2.19
C PRO A 79 12.28 21.19 3.65
N ASN A 80 12.22 22.40 4.21
CA ASN A 80 12.14 22.60 5.66
C ASN A 80 10.71 22.76 6.20
N ARG A 81 9.83 21.80 5.90
CA ARG A 81 8.63 21.58 6.71
C ARG A 81 8.80 20.27 7.47
N GLN A 82 9.10 20.39 8.76
CA GLN A 82 9.00 19.25 9.67
C GLN A 82 7.58 18.71 9.57
N CYS A 83 7.46 17.46 9.11
CA CYS A 83 6.20 16.76 9.12
C CYS A 83 5.80 16.61 10.61
N PRO A 84 4.58 17.01 11.01
CA PRO A 84 4.14 16.78 12.38
C PRO A 84 4.25 15.28 12.70
N PRO A 85 4.69 14.91 13.91
CA PRO A 85 4.73 13.52 14.31
C PRO A 85 3.33 12.91 14.19
N CYS A 86 3.24 11.74 13.56
CA CYS A 86 1.98 11.02 13.45
C CYS A 86 1.43 10.77 14.87
N PRO A 87 0.16 11.11 15.15
CA PRO A 87 -0.42 10.83 16.45
C PRO A 87 -0.50 9.30 16.63
N SER A 88 0.32 8.76 17.53
CA SER A 88 0.12 7.40 18.02
C SER A 88 -1.06 7.41 18.98
N LEU A 89 -2.18 6.84 18.53
CA LEU A 89 -3.28 6.52 19.44
C LEU A 89 -2.78 5.43 20.39
N PRO A 90 -2.91 5.59 21.72
CA PRO A 90 -2.70 4.47 22.63
C PRO A 90 -3.81 3.46 22.37
N HIS A 91 -3.47 2.39 21.68
CA HIS A 91 -4.39 1.28 21.48
C HIS A 91 -4.46 0.49 22.79
N THR A 92 -5.48 0.75 23.58
CA THR A 92 -5.71 0.08 24.86
C THR A 92 -6.41 -1.25 24.61
N GLY A 93 -5.65 -2.34 24.55
CA GLY A 93 -6.19 -3.70 24.49
C GLY A 93 -5.27 -4.68 23.78
N SER A 94 -5.52 -5.96 23.96
CA SER A 94 -4.87 -7.03 23.21
C SER A 94 -5.86 -7.66 22.25
N ILE A 95 -5.36 -8.12 21.10
CA ILE A 95 -6.10 -8.91 20.13
C ILE A 95 -5.50 -10.31 20.08
N GLN A 96 -6.33 -11.31 19.83
CA GLN A 96 -5.87 -12.67 19.56
C GLN A 96 -5.96 -12.93 18.05
N VAL A 97 -4.88 -13.42 17.47
CA VAL A 97 -4.75 -13.71 16.04
C VAL A 97 -4.47 -15.20 15.87
N HIS A 98 -5.24 -15.86 15.01
CA HIS A 98 -4.97 -17.23 14.60
C HIS A 98 -3.92 -17.22 13.49
N TYR A 99 -2.67 -17.58 13.82
CA TYR A 99 -1.53 -17.58 12.90
C TYR A 99 -1.23 -18.99 12.42
N SER A 100 -1.01 -19.15 11.11
CA SER A 100 -0.76 -20.45 10.49
C SER A 100 0.38 -20.38 9.48
N ILE A 101 1.27 -21.37 9.51
CA ILE A 101 2.31 -21.59 8.50
C ILE A 101 2.09 -22.93 7.81
N THR A 102 2.25 -22.97 6.49
CA THR A 102 2.01 -24.17 5.69
C THR A 102 3.05 -24.32 4.60
N ASN A 103 3.57 -25.54 4.42
CA ASN A 103 4.34 -25.91 3.24
C ASN A 103 3.73 -27.15 2.61
N THR A 104 3.21 -26.99 1.40
CA THR A 104 2.64 -28.06 0.57
C THR A 104 3.34 -28.17 -0.78
N LEU A 105 4.43 -27.42 -0.98
CA LEU A 105 5.07 -27.26 -2.30
C LEU A 105 6.37 -28.05 -2.43
N GLN A 106 7.22 -28.05 -1.39
CA GLN A 106 8.55 -28.62 -1.50
C GLN A 106 9.05 -29.22 -0.19
N GLY A 107 9.69 -30.38 -0.26
CA GLY A 107 10.27 -31.06 0.90
C GLY A 107 9.20 -31.73 1.78
N LYS A 108 9.41 -31.72 3.10
CA LYS A 108 8.44 -32.30 4.05
C LYS A 108 7.25 -31.37 4.19
N HIS A 109 6.06 -31.89 3.92
CA HIS A 109 4.82 -31.13 4.07
C HIS A 109 4.52 -30.87 5.54
N PHE A 110 4.06 -29.67 5.85
CA PHE A 110 3.61 -29.31 7.19
C PHE A 110 2.50 -28.25 7.16
N SER A 111 1.74 -28.21 8.25
CA SER A 111 0.73 -27.20 8.54
C SER A 111 0.67 -27.02 10.05
N TYR A 112 1.15 -25.89 10.54
CA TYR A 112 1.14 -25.54 11.96
C TYR A 112 0.27 -24.32 12.19
N SER A 113 -0.37 -24.24 13.35
CA SER A 113 -1.22 -23.11 13.72
C SER A 113 -1.14 -22.86 15.22
N THR A 114 -1.18 -21.59 15.59
CA THR A 114 -1.19 -21.14 16.99
C THR A 114 -2.08 -19.90 17.13
N SER A 115 -2.49 -19.59 18.36
CA SER A 115 -3.24 -18.38 18.67
C SER A 115 -2.34 -17.42 19.45
N VAL A 116 -1.91 -16.35 18.80
CA VAL A 116 -0.97 -15.37 19.36
C VAL A 116 -1.76 -14.19 19.91
N THR A 117 -1.42 -13.73 21.11
CA THR A 117 -2.05 -12.54 21.71
C THR A 117 -1.07 -11.36 21.66
N VAL A 118 -1.41 -10.32 20.91
CA VAL A 118 -0.56 -9.12 20.73
C VAL A 118 -1.33 -7.85 21.09
N PRO A 119 -0.65 -6.75 21.44
CA PRO A 119 -1.30 -5.44 21.57
C PRO A 119 -2.08 -5.05 20.31
N SER A 120 -3.19 -4.34 20.49
CA SER A 120 -3.96 -3.82 19.37
C SER A 120 -3.13 -2.81 18.57
N GLY A 121 -3.18 -2.91 17.24
CA GLY A 121 -2.35 -2.13 16.31
C GLY A 121 -0.95 -2.70 16.07
N SER A 122 -0.61 -3.85 16.66
CA SER A 122 0.57 -4.60 16.28
C SER A 122 0.56 -4.99 14.80
N THR A 123 1.75 -5.08 14.21
CA THR A 123 1.91 -5.52 12.81
C THR A 123 1.90 -7.04 12.70
N LEU A 124 1.69 -7.58 11.49
CA LEU A 124 1.82 -9.02 11.26
C LEU A 124 3.21 -9.55 11.62
N LEU A 125 4.27 -8.74 11.43
CA LEU A 125 5.64 -9.12 11.81
C LEU A 125 5.73 -9.40 13.32
N GLN A 126 5.12 -8.56 14.16
CA GLN A 126 5.10 -8.79 15.61
C GLN A 126 4.35 -10.07 15.99
N VAL A 127 3.27 -10.40 15.27
CA VAL A 127 2.57 -11.69 15.48
C VAL A 127 3.50 -12.87 15.16
N MET A 128 4.33 -12.74 14.13
CA MET A 128 5.31 -13.77 13.77
C MET A 128 6.43 -13.88 14.81
N GLU A 129 6.94 -12.76 15.30
CA GLU A 129 7.97 -12.70 16.35
C GLU A 129 7.48 -13.36 17.64
N GLU A 130 6.26 -13.03 18.10
CA GLU A 130 5.66 -13.62 19.30
C GLU A 130 5.39 -15.13 19.13
N ALA A 131 4.95 -15.58 17.94
CA ALA A 131 4.80 -17.01 17.66
C ALA A 131 6.14 -17.77 17.72
N ALA A 132 7.21 -17.15 17.20
CA ALA A 132 8.56 -17.71 17.22
C ALA A 132 9.17 -17.71 18.63
N GLU A 133 8.86 -16.72 19.46
CA GLU A 133 9.26 -16.71 20.88
C GLU A 133 8.57 -17.81 21.68
N GLU A 134 7.27 -18.05 21.45
CA GLU A 134 6.52 -19.12 22.12
C GLU A 134 6.96 -20.53 21.70
N ASN A 135 7.28 -20.74 20.42
CA ASN A 135 7.71 -22.05 19.92
C ASN A 135 8.66 -21.95 18.70
N PRO A 136 9.97 -21.72 18.95
CA PRO A 136 10.95 -21.45 17.91
C PRO A 136 11.29 -22.67 17.03
N GLU A 137 10.96 -23.89 17.49
CA GLU A 137 11.17 -25.12 16.72
C GLU A 137 10.11 -25.31 15.62
N ILE A 138 9.02 -24.54 15.68
CA ILE A 138 7.89 -24.62 14.75
C ILE A 138 7.76 -23.34 13.92
N PHE A 139 7.80 -22.15 14.55
CA PHE A 139 7.43 -20.87 13.93
C PHE A 139 8.62 -19.93 13.67
#